data_AF-A0A3D5SPR4-F1
#
_entry.id   AF-A0A3D5SPR4-F1
#
_cell.length_a   1.000
_cell.length_b   1.000
_cell.length_c   1.000
_cell.angle_alpha   90.00
_cell.angle_beta   90.00
_cell.angle_gamma   90.00
#
_symmetry.space_group_name_H-M   'P 1'
#
loop_
_entity.id
_entity.type
_entity.pdbx_description
1 polymer ?
#
loop_
_entity_poly.entity_id
_entity_poly.type
_entity_poly.pdbx_seq_one_letter_code
_entity_poly.pdbx_strand_id
1 'polypeptide(L)'
;MFFLSLSLRRLFKQSLIQFTLTVSILVMVGAVSSSTKAATIIVPAGGDLQSALNAAQFGDTIVVQAGATYATGVSFTLPNKGAGTGTDADYVTVQTSNLAGLAASGVRLNPALQDAALVRLISTGGYPVIDAGAGAHHWKLIGLDISTNGVRYTPDLVEFGYHPGPADHFVVDRCFIHPAEVTASNLLPTILQRSAGRGIGLSASEVMIINSYIAGFAGQFPANDPNVGQNIDSYGIYSPVGPGPFHILNNYIEAQFNNIFLGGSDPGTSNRATISNATMSSATFSNVANLQ
;
A
#
# COMPACT_ATOMS: atom_id res chain seq x y z
N MET A 1 -79.36 45.78 -56.67
CA MET A 1 -80.58 44.96 -56.73
C MET A 1 -80.16 43.59 -57.22
N PHE A 2 -80.31 42.58 -56.37
CA PHE A 2 -79.76 41.23 -56.53
C PHE A 2 -80.23 40.54 -57.80
N PHE A 3 -79.33 39.80 -58.46
CA PHE A 3 -79.69 38.56 -59.13
C PHE A 3 -78.84 37.43 -58.56
N LEU A 4 -79.55 36.41 -58.11
CA LEU A 4 -79.05 35.10 -57.71
C LEU A 4 -79.09 34.19 -58.95
N SER A 5 -78.10 33.32 -59.11
CA SER A 5 -78.36 32.02 -59.72
C SER A 5 -77.50 30.96 -59.05
N LEU A 6 -78.16 29.97 -58.44
CA LEU A 6 -77.56 28.74 -57.92
C LEU A 6 -77.60 27.64 -58.99
N SER A 7 -76.56 26.82 -59.02
CA SER A 7 -76.66 25.40 -59.38
C SER A 7 -75.52 24.68 -58.63
N LEU A 8 -75.79 23.74 -57.73
CA LEU A 8 -76.02 22.30 -57.91
C LEU A 8 -74.79 21.45 -57.49
N ARG A 9 -75.03 20.53 -56.54
CA ARG A 9 -74.43 19.18 -56.40
C ARG A 9 -73.00 18.99 -55.86
N ARG A 10 -73.00 18.32 -54.69
CA ARG A 10 -72.35 17.02 -54.36
C ARG A 10 -70.88 16.95 -53.91
N LEU A 11 -70.73 16.26 -52.76
CA LEU A 11 -69.72 15.25 -52.38
C LEU A 11 -68.28 15.72 -52.10
N PHE A 12 -67.73 15.38 -50.93
CA PHE A 12 -66.75 14.28 -50.75
C PHE A 12 -66.14 14.23 -49.32
N LYS A 13 -65.83 13.01 -48.87
CA LYS A 13 -65.16 12.63 -47.61
C LYS A 13 -63.69 13.07 -47.57
N GLN A 14 -63.16 13.41 -46.38
CA GLN A 14 -61.72 13.34 -46.09
C GLN A 14 -61.44 12.84 -44.66
N SER A 15 -60.34 12.10 -44.56
CA SER A 15 -59.86 11.20 -43.50
C SER A 15 -59.16 11.90 -42.34
N LEU A 16 -59.35 11.38 -41.12
CA LEU A 16 -58.61 11.77 -39.91
C LEU A 16 -57.35 10.88 -39.77
N ILE A 17 -56.15 11.48 -39.83
CA ILE A 17 -54.88 10.84 -39.47
C ILE A 17 -54.38 11.55 -38.21
N GLN A 18 -54.24 10.80 -37.11
CA GLN A 18 -53.70 11.29 -35.84
C GLN A 18 -52.16 11.34 -35.89
N PHE A 19 -51.59 12.45 -35.44
CA PHE A 19 -50.15 12.67 -35.34
C PHE A 19 -49.76 12.71 -33.86
N THR A 20 -49.04 11.71 -33.37
CA THR A 20 -48.51 11.66 -32.00
C THR A 20 -47.05 12.13 -32.02
N LEU A 21 -46.77 13.30 -31.43
CA LEU A 21 -45.40 13.80 -31.21
C LEU A 21 -44.79 13.10 -29.99
N THR A 22 -43.68 12.40 -30.18
CA THR A 22 -42.84 11.90 -29.09
C THR A 22 -41.73 12.93 -28.81
N VAL A 23 -41.70 13.50 -27.62
CA VAL A 23 -40.62 14.40 -27.16
C VAL A 23 -39.57 13.55 -26.47
N SER A 24 -38.41 13.38 -27.09
CA SER A 24 -37.24 12.77 -26.45
C SER A 24 -36.48 13.83 -25.66
N ILE A 25 -36.50 13.73 -24.32
CA ILE A 25 -35.64 14.51 -23.43
C ILE A 25 -34.27 13.81 -23.37
N LEU A 26 -33.27 14.42 -24.00
CA LEU A 26 -31.87 14.03 -23.86
C LEU A 26 -31.32 14.66 -22.58
N VAL A 27 -31.28 13.90 -21.48
CA VAL A 27 -30.56 14.30 -20.27
C VAL A 27 -29.08 14.09 -20.51
N MET A 28 -28.36 15.14 -20.91
CA MET A 28 -26.90 15.15 -20.77
C MET A 28 -26.58 15.22 -19.28
N VAL A 29 -26.26 14.08 -18.68
CA VAL A 29 -25.53 14.05 -17.41
C VAL A 29 -24.11 14.54 -17.74
N GLY A 30 -23.89 15.85 -17.61
CA GLY A 30 -22.54 16.38 -17.57
C GLY A 30 -21.84 15.76 -16.39
N ALA A 31 -20.78 14.99 -16.64
CA ALA A 31 -19.85 14.60 -15.60
C ALA A 31 -19.25 15.89 -15.04
N VAL A 32 -19.79 16.37 -13.92
CA VAL A 32 -19.09 17.32 -13.07
C VAL A 32 -17.88 16.56 -12.56
N SER A 33 -16.75 16.71 -13.24
CA SER A 33 -15.44 16.39 -12.69
C SER A 33 -15.25 17.34 -11.52
N SER A 34 -15.76 16.95 -10.35
CA SER A 34 -15.39 17.59 -9.11
C SER A 34 -13.88 17.41 -8.98
N SER A 35 -13.13 18.47 -9.24
CA SER A 35 -11.75 18.61 -8.77
C SER A 35 -11.82 18.58 -7.25
N THR A 36 -11.89 17.38 -6.67
CA THR A 36 -11.74 17.18 -5.24
C THR A 36 -10.34 17.66 -4.89
N LYS A 37 -10.28 18.84 -4.27
CA LYS A 37 -9.05 19.32 -3.68
C LYS A 37 -8.59 18.28 -2.66
N ALA A 38 -7.36 17.80 -2.79
CA ALA A 38 -6.68 16.96 -1.80
C ALA A 38 -6.95 17.49 -0.38
N ALA A 39 -7.62 16.70 0.44
CA ALA A 39 -7.94 17.06 1.81
C ALA A 39 -6.78 16.72 2.76
N THR A 40 -6.73 17.41 3.88
CA THR A 40 -5.84 17.08 4.99
C THR A 40 -6.67 16.49 6.13
N ILE A 41 -6.38 15.25 6.51
CA ILE A 41 -7.04 14.54 7.61
C ILE A 41 -6.08 14.51 8.79
N ILE A 42 -6.40 15.22 9.87
CA ILE A 42 -5.56 15.26 11.08
C ILE A 42 -5.92 14.10 11.99
N VAL A 43 -4.93 13.31 12.39
CA VAL A 43 -5.05 12.28 13.41
C VAL A 43 -4.26 12.75 14.64
N PRO A 44 -4.90 13.34 15.66
CA PRO A 44 -4.24 13.79 16.88
C PRO A 44 -3.78 12.59 17.73
N ALA A 45 -2.98 12.83 18.76
CA ALA A 45 -2.62 11.79 19.73
C ALA A 45 -3.88 11.18 20.36
N GLY A 46 -3.96 9.84 20.39
CA GLY A 46 -5.16 9.11 20.83
C GLY A 46 -6.31 9.08 19.81
N GLY A 47 -6.12 9.66 18.62
CA GLY A 47 -7.06 9.56 17.51
C GLY A 47 -7.07 8.19 16.84
N ASP A 48 -8.08 7.97 15.99
CA ASP A 48 -8.26 6.72 15.26
C ASP A 48 -7.62 6.79 13.86
N LEU A 49 -6.42 6.20 13.74
CA LEU A 49 -5.70 6.11 12.48
C LEU A 49 -6.43 5.23 11.45
N GLN A 50 -7.08 4.13 11.87
CA GLN A 50 -7.77 3.25 10.92
C GLN A 50 -8.98 3.93 10.30
N SER A 51 -9.76 4.68 11.10
CA SER A 51 -10.87 5.48 10.58
C SER A 51 -10.40 6.53 9.56
N ALA A 52 -9.24 7.17 9.79
CA ALA A 52 -8.64 8.08 8.82
C ALA A 52 -8.20 7.37 7.53
N LEU A 53 -7.53 6.22 7.65
CA LEU A 53 -7.17 5.37 6.51
C LEU A 53 -8.41 4.97 5.70
N ASN A 54 -9.51 4.64 6.35
CA ASN A 54 -10.77 4.27 5.70
C ASN A 54 -11.43 5.47 5.00
N ALA A 55 -11.43 6.65 5.63
CA ALA A 55 -12.11 7.84 5.11
C ALA A 55 -11.38 8.51 3.95
N ALA A 56 -10.04 8.47 3.92
CA ALA A 56 -9.24 9.15 2.91
C ALA A 56 -9.63 8.78 1.47
N GLN A 57 -9.53 9.73 0.56
CA GLN A 57 -9.69 9.55 -0.88
C GLN A 57 -8.35 9.79 -1.57
N PHE A 58 -8.25 9.39 -2.84
CA PHE A 58 -7.07 9.65 -3.66
C PHE A 58 -6.65 11.13 -3.62
N GLY A 59 -5.35 11.35 -3.45
CA GLY A 59 -4.74 12.68 -3.27
C GLY A 59 -4.76 13.23 -1.84
N ASP A 60 -5.52 12.63 -0.90
CA ASP A 60 -5.56 13.13 0.48
C ASP A 60 -4.23 12.91 1.22
N THR A 61 -4.00 13.76 2.22
CA THR A 61 -2.90 13.61 3.18
C THR A 61 -3.44 13.39 4.59
N ILE A 62 -3.13 12.24 5.16
CA ILE A 62 -3.37 11.91 6.57
C ILE A 62 -2.14 12.35 7.37
N VAL A 63 -2.31 13.40 8.18
CA VAL A 63 -1.25 13.96 9.03
C VAL A 63 -1.42 13.43 10.45
N VAL A 64 -0.47 12.63 10.89
CA VAL A 64 -0.51 11.91 12.16
C VAL A 64 0.42 12.57 13.18
N GLN A 65 -0.02 12.71 14.42
CA GLN A 65 0.70 13.45 15.44
C GLN A 65 2.08 12.85 15.75
N ALA A 66 3.15 13.60 15.47
CA ALA A 66 4.53 13.23 15.81
C ALA A 66 4.71 13.00 17.32
N GLY A 67 5.54 12.01 17.67
CA GLY A 67 5.82 11.61 19.04
C GLY A 67 4.68 10.83 19.73
N ALA A 68 3.52 10.70 19.10
CA ALA A 68 2.43 9.87 19.61
C ALA A 68 2.61 8.39 19.21
N THR A 69 2.06 7.51 20.04
CA THR A 69 1.98 6.07 19.74
C THR A 69 0.56 5.67 19.36
N TYR A 70 0.41 4.94 18.27
CA TYR A 70 -0.83 4.32 17.83
C TYR A 70 -0.67 2.80 17.82
N ALA A 71 -1.50 2.11 18.58
CA ALA A 71 -1.44 0.66 18.73
C ALA A 71 -2.58 -0.03 17.98
N THR A 72 -2.28 -1.17 17.36
CA THR A 72 -3.29 -2.05 16.76
C THR A 72 -3.13 -3.48 17.27
N GLY A 73 -4.26 -4.14 17.55
CA GLY A 73 -4.31 -5.56 17.89
C GLY A 73 -4.42 -6.47 16.66
N VAL A 74 -4.62 -5.88 15.48
CA VAL A 74 -4.63 -6.53 14.16
C VAL A 74 -3.60 -5.79 13.30
N SER A 75 -4.00 -5.06 12.27
CA SER A 75 -3.12 -4.21 11.47
C SER A 75 -3.71 -2.81 11.33
N PHE A 76 -2.91 -1.84 10.90
CA PHE A 76 -3.39 -0.65 10.20
C PHE A 76 -3.53 -1.01 8.72
N THR A 77 -4.74 -1.33 8.29
CA THR A 77 -5.01 -1.78 6.93
C THR A 77 -5.12 -0.58 6.00
N LEU A 78 -4.33 -0.60 4.93
CA LEU A 78 -4.43 0.34 3.80
C LEU A 78 -5.52 -0.18 2.86
N PRO A 79 -6.70 0.45 2.76
CA PRO A 79 -7.77 -0.07 1.91
C PRO A 79 -7.52 0.25 0.44
N ASN A 80 -8.15 -0.54 -0.44
CA ASN A 80 -8.35 -0.17 -1.83
C ASN A 80 -9.33 1.02 -1.92
N LYS A 81 -8.96 2.06 -2.67
CA LYS A 81 -9.77 3.27 -2.88
C LYS A 81 -10.58 3.24 -4.19
N GLY A 82 -10.57 2.12 -4.89
CA GLY A 82 -11.27 1.94 -6.16
C GLY A 82 -10.45 2.45 -7.34
N ALA A 83 -11.12 2.73 -8.46
CA ALA A 83 -10.44 3.17 -9.68
C ALA A 83 -9.84 4.57 -9.51
N GLY A 84 -8.52 4.67 -9.66
CA GLY A 84 -7.78 5.93 -9.74
C GLY A 84 -7.59 6.41 -11.17
N THR A 85 -6.87 7.52 -11.33
CA THR A 85 -6.40 8.05 -12.62
C THR A 85 -5.18 7.30 -13.17
N GLY A 86 -4.50 6.49 -12.34
CA GLY A 86 -3.24 5.83 -12.62
C GLY A 86 -2.05 6.79 -12.63
N THR A 87 -2.13 7.89 -11.89
CA THR A 87 -1.09 8.93 -11.85
C THR A 87 -0.66 9.24 -10.43
N ASP A 88 0.42 10.02 -10.27
CA ASP A 88 0.89 10.47 -8.96
C ASP A 88 -0.14 11.25 -8.14
N ALA A 89 -1.18 11.79 -8.78
CA ALA A 89 -2.30 12.46 -8.09
C ALA A 89 -3.15 11.50 -7.25
N ASP A 90 -3.07 10.19 -7.51
CA ASP A 90 -3.86 9.21 -6.77
C ASP A 90 -3.26 8.92 -5.40
N TYR A 91 -1.98 9.22 -5.13
CA TYR A 91 -1.37 8.83 -3.87
C TYR A 91 -2.09 9.40 -2.64
N VAL A 92 -2.52 8.51 -1.74
CA VAL A 92 -2.90 8.86 -0.38
C VAL A 92 -1.64 8.86 0.48
N THR A 93 -1.34 9.99 1.11
CA THR A 93 -0.11 10.17 1.89
C THR A 93 -0.39 10.10 3.38
N VAL A 94 0.18 9.11 4.08
CA VAL A 94 0.24 9.04 5.54
C VAL A 94 1.59 9.60 5.98
N GLN A 95 1.58 10.69 6.75
CA GLN A 95 2.82 11.35 7.17
C GLN A 95 2.77 11.84 8.61
N THR A 96 3.95 11.96 9.21
CA THR A 96 4.13 12.69 10.47
C THR A 96 3.72 14.16 10.35
N SER A 97 3.19 14.72 11.45
CA SER A 97 2.93 16.15 11.60
C SER A 97 4.19 17.00 11.71
N ASN A 98 5.35 16.38 11.97
CA ASN A 98 6.65 17.07 12.09
C ASN A 98 7.60 16.75 10.92
N LEU A 99 7.15 17.02 9.68
CA LEU A 99 8.00 16.81 8.48
C LEU A 99 9.32 17.59 8.53
N ALA A 100 9.31 18.80 9.12
CA ALA A 100 10.49 19.64 9.23
C ALA A 100 11.57 19.06 10.17
N GLY A 101 11.17 18.18 11.09
CA GLY A 101 12.07 17.46 11.98
C GLY A 101 12.69 16.20 11.38
N LEU A 102 12.20 15.73 10.22
CA LEU A 102 12.79 14.60 9.51
C LEU A 102 14.10 14.99 8.82
N ALA A 103 14.87 13.97 8.40
CA ALA A 103 15.92 14.16 7.42
C ALA A 103 15.35 14.87 6.18
N ALA A 104 16.16 15.76 5.58
CA ALA A 104 15.79 16.43 4.33
C ALA A 104 15.43 15.41 3.24
N SER A 105 14.62 15.82 2.27
CA SER A 105 14.26 14.94 1.15
C SER A 105 15.51 14.38 0.46
N GLY A 106 15.52 13.07 0.18
CA GLY A 106 16.67 12.36 -0.39
C GLY A 106 17.79 12.04 0.61
N VAL A 107 17.67 12.47 1.87
CA VAL A 107 18.60 12.10 2.94
C VAL A 107 18.01 10.98 3.77
N ARG A 108 18.81 9.97 4.04
CA ARG A 108 18.42 8.81 4.85
C ARG A 108 18.08 9.26 6.27
N LEU A 109 17.02 8.69 6.82
CA LEU A 109 16.68 8.79 8.23
C LEU A 109 17.82 8.25 9.10
N ASN A 110 18.18 9.02 10.11
CA ASN A 110 18.96 8.60 11.27
C ASN A 110 18.03 8.58 12.49
N PRO A 111 17.56 7.41 12.93
CA PRO A 111 16.61 7.29 14.03
C PRO A 111 17.06 8.06 15.28
N ALA A 112 18.34 8.01 15.63
CA ALA A 112 18.88 8.68 16.82
C ALA A 112 18.74 10.21 16.78
N LEU A 113 18.70 10.83 15.59
CA LEU A 113 18.58 12.27 15.43
C LEU A 113 17.14 12.74 15.21
N GLN A 114 16.27 11.89 14.66
CA GLN A 114 14.93 12.27 14.20
C GLN A 114 13.78 11.56 14.92
N ASP A 115 14.06 10.79 15.97
CA ASP A 115 13.06 10.05 16.77
C ASP A 115 11.82 10.90 17.14
N ALA A 116 12.05 12.11 17.66
CA ALA A 116 10.96 13.02 18.07
C ALA A 116 10.08 13.52 16.91
N ALA A 117 10.53 13.36 15.66
CA ALA A 117 9.76 13.71 14.47
C ALA A 117 8.95 12.52 13.92
N LEU A 118 9.19 11.30 14.39
CA LEU A 118 8.50 10.11 13.91
C LEU A 118 7.14 9.91 14.59
N VAL A 119 6.26 9.18 13.92
CA VAL A 119 4.99 8.67 14.47
C VAL A 119 5.16 7.20 14.78
N ARG A 120 4.93 6.79 16.03
CA ARG A 120 5.13 5.40 16.44
C ARG A 120 3.86 4.57 16.21
N LEU A 121 3.94 3.58 15.34
CA LEU A 121 2.91 2.59 15.08
C LEU A 121 3.35 1.25 15.66
N ILE A 122 2.52 0.64 16.50
CA ILE A 122 2.86 -0.64 17.13
C ILE A 122 1.80 -1.71 16.93
N SER A 123 2.25 -2.93 16.63
CA SER A 123 1.43 -4.14 16.75
C SER A 123 1.47 -4.68 18.17
N THR A 124 0.30 -5.04 18.70
CA THR A 124 0.14 -5.74 19.98
C THR A 124 -0.38 -7.17 19.82
N GLY A 125 -0.75 -7.56 18.58
CA GLY A 125 -1.45 -8.80 18.28
C GLY A 125 -0.61 -9.90 17.64
N GLY A 126 0.61 -9.61 17.20
CA GLY A 126 1.42 -10.55 16.39
C GLY A 126 1.10 -10.48 14.88
N TYR A 127 0.26 -9.54 14.47
CA TYR A 127 -0.04 -9.23 13.08
C TYR A 127 0.89 -8.12 12.56
N PRO A 128 1.02 -7.95 11.23
CA PRO A 128 1.71 -6.81 10.65
C PRO A 128 1.18 -5.49 11.19
N VAL A 129 2.07 -4.53 11.41
CA VAL A 129 1.68 -3.18 11.85
C VAL A 129 0.93 -2.48 10.73
N ILE A 130 1.42 -2.60 9.51
CA ILE A 130 0.78 -2.09 8.29
C ILE A 130 0.52 -3.26 7.36
N ASP A 131 -0.70 -3.32 6.83
CA ASP A 131 -1.14 -4.37 5.91
C ASP A 131 -1.87 -3.72 4.73
N ALA A 132 -1.42 -3.94 3.51
CA ALA A 132 -2.15 -3.49 2.33
C ALA A 132 -3.28 -4.47 2.02
N GLY A 133 -4.53 -4.01 2.16
CA GLY A 133 -5.69 -4.84 1.87
C GLY A 133 -5.75 -5.29 0.40
N ALA A 134 -6.65 -6.23 0.10
CA ALA A 134 -6.87 -6.76 -1.24
C ALA A 134 -7.06 -5.63 -2.28
N GLY A 135 -6.19 -5.62 -3.29
CA GLY A 135 -6.24 -4.62 -4.37
C GLY A 135 -5.83 -3.20 -3.95
N ALA A 136 -5.21 -3.00 -2.78
CA ALA A 136 -4.79 -1.68 -2.35
C ALA A 136 -3.67 -1.13 -3.23
N HIS A 137 -3.73 0.16 -3.53
CA HIS A 137 -2.72 0.83 -4.34
C HIS A 137 -2.58 2.32 -4.05
N HIS A 138 -1.46 2.90 -4.48
CA HIS A 138 -1.15 4.33 -4.41
C HIS A 138 -1.14 4.87 -2.96
N TRP A 139 -0.29 4.29 -2.11
CA TRP A 139 -0.10 4.74 -0.72
C TRP A 139 1.34 5.21 -0.48
N LYS A 140 1.50 6.37 0.18
CA LYS A 140 2.81 6.86 0.66
C LYS A 140 2.83 6.87 2.18
N LEU A 141 3.91 6.36 2.76
CA LEU A 141 4.16 6.30 4.19
C LEU A 141 5.44 7.09 4.49
N ILE A 142 5.34 8.18 5.26
CA ILE A 142 6.45 9.13 5.45
C ILE A 142 6.68 9.44 6.93
N GLY A 143 7.90 9.18 7.42
CA GLY A 143 8.29 9.56 8.79
C GLY A 143 7.60 8.72 9.86
N LEU A 144 7.47 7.41 9.64
CA LEU A 144 6.86 6.49 10.58
C LEU A 144 7.94 5.67 11.31
N ASP A 145 7.75 5.47 12.60
CA ASP A 145 8.42 4.45 13.41
C ASP A 145 7.46 3.25 13.52
N ILE A 146 7.85 2.11 12.96
CA ILE A 146 7.02 0.91 12.81
C ILE A 146 7.67 -0.23 13.59
N SER A 147 6.99 -0.70 14.64
CA SER A 147 7.53 -1.67 15.58
C SER A 147 6.45 -2.57 16.18
N THR A 148 6.83 -3.52 17.02
CA THR A 148 5.90 -4.21 17.93
C THR A 148 5.90 -3.55 19.32
N ASN A 149 5.06 -4.06 20.23
CA ASN A 149 5.14 -3.76 21.67
C ASN A 149 6.07 -4.71 22.44
N GLY A 150 6.81 -5.59 21.77
CA GLY A 150 7.69 -6.59 22.39
C GLY A 150 6.97 -7.77 23.06
N VAL A 151 5.63 -7.78 23.06
CA VAL A 151 4.87 -8.85 23.69
C VAL A 151 4.73 -10.01 22.74
N ARG A 152 4.06 -9.89 21.60
CA ARG A 152 3.87 -11.01 20.66
C ARG A 152 4.89 -10.96 19.53
N TYR A 153 5.37 -12.13 19.10
CA TYR A 153 6.17 -12.24 17.90
C TYR A 153 5.31 -11.86 16.68
N THR A 154 5.83 -10.95 15.85
CA THR A 154 5.24 -10.52 14.59
C THR A 154 6.16 -10.92 13.44
N PRO A 155 5.75 -11.83 12.54
CA PRO A 155 6.61 -12.27 11.44
C PRO A 155 7.06 -11.13 10.53
N ASP A 156 6.14 -10.28 10.08
CA ASP A 156 6.36 -9.16 9.16
C ASP A 156 5.79 -7.88 9.75
N LEU A 157 6.55 -6.78 9.78
CA LEU A 157 6.02 -5.51 10.31
C LEU A 157 5.19 -4.72 9.28
N VAL A 158 5.56 -4.81 8.00
CA VAL A 158 4.85 -4.20 6.89
C VAL A 158 4.62 -5.26 5.82
N GLU A 159 3.38 -5.40 5.35
CA GLU A 159 3.02 -6.39 4.34
C GLU A 159 2.30 -5.72 3.16
N PHE A 160 2.86 -5.87 1.96
CA PHE A 160 2.26 -5.39 0.72
C PHE A 160 1.95 -6.54 -0.23
N GLY A 161 0.69 -6.70 -0.62
CA GLY A 161 0.29 -7.66 -1.65
C GLY A 161 0.11 -9.12 -1.19
N TYR A 162 0.04 -9.36 0.12
CA TYR A 162 -0.26 -10.70 0.65
C TYR A 162 -1.68 -11.19 0.32
N HIS A 163 -2.64 -10.26 0.26
CA HIS A 163 -4.04 -10.57 -0.04
C HIS A 163 -4.29 -10.72 -1.54
N PRO A 164 -5.34 -11.46 -1.95
CA PRO A 164 -5.68 -11.62 -3.36
C PRO A 164 -5.93 -10.29 -4.09
N GLY A 165 -5.47 -10.21 -5.34
CA GLY A 165 -5.63 -9.05 -6.22
C GLY A 165 -4.34 -8.25 -6.42
N PRO A 166 -4.24 -7.45 -7.50
CA PRO A 166 -3.03 -6.67 -7.76
C PRO A 166 -2.87 -5.56 -6.70
N ALA A 167 -1.73 -5.54 -6.03
CA ALA A 167 -1.35 -4.46 -5.14
C ALA A 167 -0.15 -3.73 -5.75
N ASP A 168 -0.20 -2.39 -5.82
CA ASP A 168 0.82 -1.61 -6.52
C ASP A 168 0.99 -0.18 -6.00
N HIS A 169 2.08 0.48 -6.39
CA HIS A 169 2.36 1.88 -6.08
C HIS A 169 2.39 2.18 -4.57
N PHE A 170 3.38 1.62 -3.89
CA PHE A 170 3.63 1.88 -2.47
C PHE A 170 4.93 2.65 -2.28
N VAL A 171 4.93 3.67 -1.42
CA VAL A 171 6.16 4.39 -1.04
C VAL A 171 6.36 4.32 0.47
N VAL A 172 7.55 3.93 0.89
CA VAL A 172 8.04 3.99 2.26
C VAL A 172 9.24 4.94 2.26
N ASP A 173 9.07 6.15 2.79
CA ASP A 173 10.09 7.22 2.78
C ASP A 173 10.44 7.68 4.20
N ARG A 174 11.73 7.64 4.54
CA ARG A 174 12.25 8.09 5.85
C ARG A 174 11.51 7.45 7.04
N CYS A 175 11.24 6.14 6.95
CA CYS A 175 10.66 5.36 8.05
C CYS A 175 11.75 4.62 8.83
N PHE A 176 11.50 4.37 10.12
CA PHE A 176 12.27 3.48 10.97
C PHE A 176 11.46 2.21 11.19
N ILE A 177 11.96 1.05 10.75
CA ILE A 177 11.24 -0.23 10.83
C ILE A 177 12.10 -1.21 11.60
N HIS A 178 11.62 -1.64 12.76
CA HIS A 178 12.44 -2.38 13.70
C HIS A 178 11.62 -3.20 14.71
N PRO A 179 12.15 -4.30 15.25
CA PRO A 179 11.55 -4.99 16.39
C PRO A 179 11.68 -4.14 17.67
N ALA A 180 10.83 -4.38 18.67
CA ALA A 180 10.76 -3.55 19.88
C ALA A 180 12.06 -3.48 20.71
N GLU A 181 12.95 -4.47 20.54
CA GLU A 181 14.24 -4.55 21.23
C GLU A 181 15.27 -3.56 20.68
N VAL A 182 15.06 -3.05 19.47
CA VAL A 182 15.85 -1.97 18.88
C VAL A 182 15.14 -0.65 19.17
N THR A 183 15.89 0.40 19.48
CA THR A 183 15.32 1.75 19.68
C THR A 183 16.20 2.79 19.00
N ALA A 184 15.69 4.01 18.80
CA ALA A 184 16.48 5.12 18.28
C ALA A 184 17.73 5.42 19.13
N SER A 185 17.68 5.15 20.44
CA SER A 185 18.81 5.32 21.36
C SER A 185 19.71 4.09 21.49
N ASN A 186 19.28 2.93 20.99
CA ASN A 186 20.04 1.68 21.06
C ASN A 186 19.78 0.82 19.81
N LEU A 187 20.55 1.11 18.75
CA LEU A 187 20.41 0.43 17.47
C LEU A 187 21.00 -1.00 17.46
N LEU A 188 21.88 -1.32 18.43
CA LEU A 188 22.60 -2.59 18.51
C LEU A 188 22.43 -3.24 19.89
N PRO A 189 21.21 -3.68 20.24
CA PRO A 189 20.94 -4.24 21.55
C PRO A 189 21.61 -5.61 21.72
N THR A 190 22.13 -5.90 22.92
CA THR A 190 22.80 -7.18 23.24
C THR A 190 21.83 -8.34 23.48
N ILE A 191 20.53 -8.06 23.65
CA ILE A 191 19.50 -9.09 23.77
C ILE A 191 19.44 -9.87 22.45
N LEU A 192 19.24 -11.20 22.52
CA LEU A 192 19.16 -12.04 21.32
C LEU A 192 17.72 -12.27 20.86
N GLN A 193 16.75 -12.20 21.78
CA GLN A 193 15.35 -12.33 21.43
C GLN A 193 14.91 -11.15 20.57
N ARG A 194 14.10 -11.44 19.54
CA ARG A 194 13.45 -10.41 18.71
C ARG A 194 11.96 -10.66 18.62
N SER A 195 11.21 -9.59 18.82
CA SER A 195 9.75 -9.59 18.69
C SER A 195 9.26 -9.50 17.25
N ALA A 196 10.16 -9.35 16.26
CA ALA A 196 9.80 -9.44 14.86
C ALA A 196 10.88 -10.12 14.01
N GLY A 197 10.45 -10.82 12.96
CA GLY A 197 11.34 -11.53 12.06
C GLY A 197 11.73 -10.76 10.81
N ARG A 198 10.82 -9.94 10.27
CA ARG A 198 10.98 -9.29 8.98
C ARG A 198 10.49 -7.85 8.97
N GLY A 199 11.20 -7.00 8.22
CA GLY A 199 10.84 -5.60 8.05
C GLY A 199 9.66 -5.41 7.10
N ILE A 200 9.89 -5.66 5.81
CA ILE A 200 8.88 -5.45 4.76
C ILE A 200 8.72 -6.72 3.91
N GLY A 201 7.51 -7.27 3.87
CA GLY A 201 7.05 -8.31 2.94
C GLY A 201 6.43 -7.71 1.67
N LEU A 202 6.81 -8.24 0.50
CA LEU A 202 6.46 -7.70 -0.82
C LEU A 202 5.95 -8.79 -1.77
N SER A 203 4.68 -8.70 -2.15
CA SER A 203 4.04 -9.41 -3.26
C SER A 203 3.27 -8.42 -4.14
N ALA A 204 3.93 -7.31 -4.49
CA ALA A 204 3.35 -6.13 -5.13
C ALA A 204 4.21 -5.63 -6.31
N SER A 205 3.70 -4.69 -7.10
CA SER A 205 4.44 -3.93 -8.14
C SER A 205 4.68 -2.48 -7.74
N GLU A 206 5.66 -1.83 -8.37
CA GLU A 206 5.92 -0.39 -8.20
C GLU A 206 6.06 0.03 -6.72
N VAL A 207 6.98 -0.63 -6.00
CA VAL A 207 7.24 -0.31 -4.59
C VAL A 207 8.54 0.48 -4.47
N MET A 208 8.47 1.64 -3.85
CA MET A 208 9.63 2.47 -3.52
C MET A 208 9.89 2.41 -2.01
N ILE A 209 11.05 1.89 -1.62
CA ILE A 209 11.55 1.91 -0.25
C ILE A 209 12.77 2.81 -0.27
N ILE A 210 12.66 4.01 0.29
CA ILE A 210 13.65 5.05 0.13
C ILE A 210 13.99 5.73 1.44
N ASN A 211 15.26 6.16 1.57
CA ASN A 211 15.75 6.98 2.67
C ASN A 211 15.44 6.45 4.09
N SER A 212 15.16 5.15 4.22
CA SER A 212 14.61 4.55 5.44
C SER A 212 15.69 3.78 6.23
N TYR A 213 15.39 3.47 7.48
CA TYR A 213 16.23 2.70 8.37
C TYR A 213 15.49 1.43 8.80
N ILE A 214 15.92 0.27 8.31
CA ILE A 214 15.28 -1.04 8.52
C ILE A 214 16.30 -1.92 9.23
N ALA A 215 16.11 -2.24 10.51
CA ALA A 215 17.17 -2.87 11.28
C ALA A 215 16.68 -3.73 12.43
N GLY A 216 17.57 -4.58 12.94
CA GLY A 216 17.34 -5.38 14.13
C GLY A 216 16.76 -6.77 13.88
N PHE A 217 16.51 -7.16 12.64
CA PHE A 217 15.92 -8.45 12.28
C PHE A 217 16.97 -9.55 12.39
N ALA A 218 17.07 -10.20 13.54
CA ALA A 218 18.11 -11.17 13.83
C ALA A 218 17.71 -12.09 14.99
N GLY A 219 18.65 -12.91 15.44
CA GLY A 219 18.57 -13.56 16.73
C GLY A 219 17.51 -14.66 16.79
N GLN A 220 16.83 -14.74 17.92
CA GLN A 220 16.01 -15.90 18.29
C GLN A 220 14.57 -15.53 18.61
N PHE A 221 13.68 -16.50 18.43
CA PHE A 221 12.28 -16.35 18.81
C PHE A 221 12.15 -16.02 20.32
N PRO A 222 11.22 -15.12 20.70
CA PRO A 222 11.07 -14.65 22.05
C PRO A 222 10.47 -15.73 22.96
N ALA A 223 10.52 -15.49 24.28
CA ALA A 223 10.17 -16.48 25.30
C ALA A 223 8.73 -17.02 25.22
N ASN A 224 7.84 -16.26 24.60
CA ASN A 224 6.42 -16.58 24.48
C ASN A 224 6.01 -17.03 23.07
N ASP A 225 6.97 -17.39 22.23
CA ASP A 225 6.74 -18.02 20.94
C ASP A 225 6.95 -19.55 21.04
N PRO A 226 6.17 -20.37 20.30
CA PRO A 226 6.36 -21.82 20.24
C PRO A 226 7.78 -22.27 19.83
N ASN A 227 8.51 -21.44 19.09
CA ASN A 227 9.85 -21.74 18.60
C ASN A 227 10.95 -21.09 19.47
N VAL A 228 10.64 -20.70 20.71
CA VAL A 228 11.56 -20.03 21.65
C VAL A 228 13.00 -20.57 21.59
N GLY A 229 13.96 -19.64 21.43
CA GLY A 229 15.39 -19.96 21.40
C GLY A 229 15.91 -20.52 20.06
N GLN A 230 15.03 -20.83 19.10
CA GLN A 230 15.45 -21.11 17.72
C GLN A 230 15.79 -19.81 17.00
N ASN A 231 16.67 -19.89 16.00
CA ASN A 231 17.00 -18.74 15.16
C ASN A 231 15.81 -18.34 14.29
N ILE A 232 15.59 -17.04 14.14
CA ILE A 232 14.55 -16.51 13.26
C ILE A 232 15.08 -16.39 11.84
N ASP A 233 14.35 -16.94 10.88
CA ASP A 233 14.52 -16.67 9.45
C ASP A 233 14.22 -15.19 9.19
N SER A 234 15.25 -14.36 9.25
CA SER A 234 15.11 -12.91 9.40
C SER A 234 15.51 -12.13 8.16
N TYR A 235 14.67 -11.16 7.79
CA TYR A 235 14.81 -10.43 6.53
C TYR A 235 14.58 -8.93 6.71
N GLY A 236 15.38 -8.10 6.03
CA GLY A 236 15.11 -6.67 5.99
C GLY A 236 13.93 -6.40 5.04
N ILE A 237 14.11 -6.79 3.78
CA ILE A 237 13.11 -6.76 2.73
C ILE A 237 13.00 -8.16 2.14
N TYR A 238 11.77 -8.67 2.08
CA TYR A 238 11.45 -10.01 1.62
C TYR A 238 10.38 -9.94 0.55
N SER A 239 10.61 -10.58 -0.60
CA SER A 239 9.59 -10.80 -1.61
C SER A 239 9.56 -12.28 -1.95
N PRO A 240 8.53 -13.06 -1.53
CA PRO A 240 8.42 -14.46 -1.91
C PRO A 240 8.17 -14.61 -3.42
N VAL A 241 7.37 -13.70 -3.96
CA VAL A 241 6.91 -13.68 -5.34
C VAL A 241 6.78 -12.22 -5.78
N GLY A 242 7.27 -11.92 -6.99
CA GLY A 242 7.12 -10.61 -7.61
C GLY A 242 5.65 -10.27 -7.94
N PRO A 243 5.38 -9.14 -8.61
CA PRO A 243 6.08 -8.86 -9.87
C PRO A 243 7.21 -7.82 -9.81
N GLY A 244 7.27 -6.95 -8.80
CA GLY A 244 8.12 -5.75 -8.88
C GLY A 244 7.65 -4.77 -9.99
N PRO A 245 8.42 -3.73 -10.33
CA PRO A 245 9.76 -3.45 -9.82
C PRO A 245 9.77 -2.96 -8.37
N PHE A 246 10.95 -3.11 -7.74
CA PHE A 246 11.22 -2.60 -6.40
C PHE A 246 12.38 -1.59 -6.45
N HIS A 247 12.11 -0.36 -6.01
CA HIS A 247 13.09 0.72 -5.94
C HIS A 247 13.61 0.85 -4.50
N ILE A 248 14.77 0.27 -4.22
CA ILE A 248 15.38 0.27 -2.89
C ILE A 248 16.55 1.25 -2.89
N LEU A 249 16.32 2.50 -2.49
CA LEU A 249 17.28 3.59 -2.65
C LEU A 249 17.65 4.24 -1.30
N ASN A 250 18.95 4.37 -1.03
CA ASN A 250 19.45 5.11 0.12
C ASN A 250 18.91 4.65 1.49
N ASN A 251 18.71 3.35 1.69
CA ASN A 251 18.27 2.78 2.96
C ASN A 251 19.46 2.24 3.77
N TYR A 252 19.32 2.21 5.09
CA TYR A 252 20.07 1.28 5.94
C TYR A 252 19.20 0.03 6.10
N ILE A 253 19.75 -1.15 5.81
CA ILE A 253 19.02 -2.42 5.88
C ILE A 253 19.91 -3.44 6.58
N GLU A 254 19.42 -4.00 7.69
CA GLU A 254 20.12 -4.98 8.50
C GLU A 254 19.19 -6.14 8.86
N ALA A 255 19.58 -7.34 8.46
CA ALA A 255 19.02 -8.59 8.93
C ALA A 255 20.07 -9.71 8.98
N GLN A 256 19.87 -10.72 9.84
CA GLN A 256 20.83 -11.81 10.02
C GLN A 256 20.88 -12.77 8.82
N PHE A 257 19.73 -13.19 8.26
CA PHE A 257 19.72 -14.14 7.14
C PHE A 257 19.89 -13.41 5.81
N ASN A 258 18.99 -12.50 5.47
CA ASN A 258 19.10 -11.74 4.22
C ASN A 258 18.62 -10.30 4.39
N ASN A 259 19.48 -9.32 4.09
CA ASN A 259 19.05 -7.93 4.06
C ASN A 259 17.95 -7.71 3.01
N ILE A 260 18.13 -8.30 1.82
CA ILE A 260 17.16 -8.27 0.73
C ILE A 260 17.09 -9.69 0.15
N PHE A 261 15.88 -10.25 0.07
CA PHE A 261 15.62 -11.55 -0.54
C PHE A 261 14.44 -11.45 -1.51
N LEU A 262 14.68 -11.77 -2.79
CA LEU A 262 13.70 -11.67 -3.87
C LEU A 262 13.54 -13.05 -4.52
N GLY A 263 12.34 -13.62 -4.42
CA GLY A 263 11.97 -14.93 -4.94
C GLY A 263 11.82 -16.00 -3.85
N GLY A 264 11.96 -17.26 -4.25
CA GLY A 264 11.89 -18.43 -3.36
C GLY A 264 10.51 -19.07 -3.25
N SER A 265 9.45 -18.42 -3.74
CA SER A 265 8.13 -19.04 -3.93
C SER A 265 7.82 -19.27 -5.41
N ASP A 266 6.83 -20.13 -5.67
CA ASP A 266 6.33 -20.40 -7.01
C ASP A 266 5.48 -19.21 -7.50
N PRO A 267 5.84 -18.53 -8.61
CA PRO A 267 5.07 -17.40 -9.13
C PRO A 267 3.74 -17.81 -9.78
N GLY A 268 3.38 -19.09 -9.81
CA GLY A 268 2.13 -19.58 -10.40
C GLY A 268 2.09 -19.44 -11.93
N THR A 269 3.19 -19.06 -12.56
CA THR A 269 3.30 -18.89 -14.02
C THR A 269 3.25 -20.22 -14.76
N SER A 270 2.74 -20.20 -15.99
CA SER A 270 2.83 -21.32 -16.94
C SER A 270 4.21 -21.40 -17.63
N ASN A 271 5.00 -20.32 -17.57
CA ASN A 271 6.33 -20.26 -18.17
C ASN A 271 7.35 -20.97 -17.26
N ARG A 272 7.47 -22.29 -17.43
CA ARG A 272 8.36 -23.15 -16.63
C ARG A 272 9.40 -23.86 -17.48
N ALA A 273 10.50 -24.26 -16.86
CA ALA A 273 11.49 -25.11 -17.46
C ALA A 273 12.03 -26.12 -16.44
N THR A 274 12.40 -27.30 -16.94
CA THR A 274 13.12 -28.32 -16.15
C THR A 274 14.62 -28.10 -16.32
N ILE A 275 15.35 -28.12 -15.22
CA ILE A 275 16.82 -28.06 -15.20
C ILE A 275 17.39 -29.48 -15.38
N SER A 276 18.39 -29.60 -16.25
CA SER A 276 19.19 -30.82 -16.45
C SER A 276 20.67 -30.47 -16.62
N ASN A 277 21.56 -31.45 -16.50
CA ASN A 277 23.01 -31.30 -16.67
C ASN A 277 23.62 -30.14 -15.85
N ALA A 278 23.12 -29.94 -14.63
CA ALA A 278 23.60 -28.88 -13.75
C ALA A 278 25.04 -29.18 -13.29
N THR A 279 25.91 -28.19 -13.46
CA THR A 279 27.27 -28.13 -12.93
C THR A 279 27.39 -26.90 -12.04
N MET A 280 28.56 -26.70 -11.44
CA MET A 280 28.85 -25.47 -10.68
C MET A 280 28.82 -24.18 -11.53
N SER A 281 28.82 -24.29 -12.86
CA SER A 281 28.94 -23.14 -13.77
C SER A 281 27.91 -23.12 -14.91
N SER A 282 27.08 -24.16 -15.03
CA SER A 282 26.16 -24.30 -16.17
C SER A 282 24.97 -25.18 -15.83
N ALA A 283 23.86 -24.97 -16.53
CA ALA A 283 22.70 -25.86 -16.52
C ALA A 283 21.99 -25.79 -17.87
N THR A 284 21.28 -26.86 -18.25
CA THR A 284 20.42 -26.89 -19.45
C THR A 284 18.96 -26.75 -19.02
N PHE A 285 18.28 -25.76 -19.60
CA PHE A 285 16.85 -25.52 -19.39
C PHE A 285 16.07 -26.10 -20.58
N SER A 286 14.93 -26.74 -20.32
CA SER A 286 14.07 -27.31 -21.37
C SER A 286 13.44 -26.26 -22.30
N ASN A 287 13.35 -25.00 -21.84
CA ASN A 287 12.94 -23.82 -22.59
C ASN A 287 13.52 -22.58 -21.86
N VAL A 288 13.68 -21.47 -22.54
CA VAL A 288 14.09 -20.17 -21.94
C VAL A 288 13.12 -19.03 -22.25
N ALA A 289 12.11 -19.27 -23.08
CA ALA A 289 11.13 -18.24 -23.43
C ALA A 289 10.29 -17.85 -22.20
N ASN A 290 10.34 -16.56 -21.85
CA ASN A 290 9.55 -15.93 -20.79
C ASN A 290 9.72 -16.55 -19.39
N LEU A 291 10.86 -17.18 -19.10
CA LEU A 291 11.21 -17.54 -17.73
C LEU A 291 11.50 -16.27 -16.92
N GLN A 292 11.01 -16.24 -15.68
CA GLN A 292 11.29 -15.20 -14.68
C GLN A 292 12.32 -15.69 -13.68
#